data_AF-A0AAJ0CZG4-F1
#
_entry.id   AF-A0AAJ0CZG4-F1
#
_cell.length_a   1.000
_cell.length_b   1.000
_cell.length_c   1.000
_cell.angle_alpha   90.00
_cell.angle_beta   90.00
_cell.angle_gamma   90.00
#
_symmetry.space_group_name_H-M   'P 1'
#
loop_
_entity.id
_entity.type
_entity.pdbx_description
1 polymer ?
#
loop_
_entity_poly.entity_id
_entity_poly.type
_entity_poly.pdbx_seq_one_letter_code
_entity_poly.pdbx_strand_id
1 'polypeptide(L)'
;MSIRDLFPIHQRATFNGVYFVSMKFGLFLSPMAAGAQAATYGWRSSYMTLAAVMTVLSVAFVFCFEETKFVHSSNCFDEGNMKSAENNVKHRTVILEQSLQDSMPRPETPFRDFPNLRLLTSTNESLWKLLYQPIFSTMIPHVLITGIIFGAGLCFITIMASMQSIIFSEPPYRFTARELGLMHLGPFVGALLGSVYGGYLNDKFIKWASRRNSGVYEPEMRLYLIPVPVIAMAAGITIFGVTSDRVSTKCENFVTPVPQFI
;
A
#
# COMPACT_ATOMS: atom_id res chain seq x y z
N MET A 1 3.66 -11.01 9.74
CA MET A 1 2.95 -10.17 10.72
C MET A 1 2.41 -8.97 9.97
N SER A 2 1.11 -8.70 10.07
CA SER A 2 0.45 -7.63 9.31
C SER A 2 0.24 -6.42 10.19
N ILE A 3 0.18 -5.21 9.62
CA ILE A 3 -0.24 -3.97 10.31
C ILE A 3 -1.54 -4.14 11.10
N ARG A 4 -2.37 -5.13 10.73
CA ARG A 4 -3.60 -5.52 11.43
C ARG A 4 -3.37 -6.00 12.86
N ASP A 5 -2.22 -6.60 13.15
CA ASP A 5 -1.89 -7.21 14.44
C ASP A 5 -1.33 -6.18 15.43
N LEU A 6 -0.78 -5.07 14.92
CA LEU A 6 -0.12 -4.03 15.72
C LEU A 6 -1.05 -2.86 16.08
N PHE A 7 -2.08 -2.58 15.25
CA PHE A 7 -2.89 -1.39 15.38
C PHE A 7 -4.40 -1.65 15.47
N PRO A 8 -5.12 -0.86 16.30
CA PRO A 8 -6.56 -0.97 16.46
C PRO A 8 -7.30 -0.55 15.19
N ILE A 9 -8.48 -1.13 14.95
CA ILE A 9 -9.24 -1.06 13.68
C ILE A 9 -9.43 0.38 13.15
N HIS A 10 -9.64 1.34 14.06
CA HIS A 10 -9.96 2.74 13.76
C HIS A 10 -8.77 3.59 13.27
N GLN A 11 -7.53 3.08 13.37
CA GLN A 11 -6.32 3.77 12.90
C GLN A 11 -5.60 3.00 11.78
N ARG A 12 -6.14 1.84 11.38
CA ARG A 12 -5.46 0.95 10.43
C ARG A 12 -5.23 1.59 9.07
N ALA A 13 -6.14 2.45 8.57
CA ALA A 13 -5.92 3.08 7.28
C ALA A 13 -4.83 4.15 7.35
N THR A 14 -4.75 4.91 8.45
CA THR A 14 -3.72 5.92 8.68
C THR A 14 -2.33 5.30 8.69
N PHE A 15 -2.11 4.21 9.42
CA PHE A 15 -0.80 3.53 9.45
C PHE A 15 -0.45 2.86 8.11
N ASN A 16 -1.41 2.25 7.42
CA ASN A 16 -1.19 1.78 6.04
C ASN A 16 -0.86 2.95 5.10
N GLY A 17 -1.50 4.10 5.28
CA GLY A 17 -1.24 5.33 4.55
C GLY A 17 0.20 5.82 4.75
N VAL A 18 0.67 5.91 6.00
CA VAL A 18 2.06 6.28 6.33
C VAL A 18 3.06 5.29 5.72
N TYR A 19 2.79 3.98 5.79
CA TYR A 19 3.61 2.97 5.12
C TYR A 19 3.70 3.21 3.61
N PHE A 20 2.56 3.45 2.96
CA PHE A 20 2.55 3.75 1.52
C PHE A 20 3.25 5.08 1.20
N VAL A 21 3.13 6.11 2.03
CA VAL A 21 3.89 7.37 1.88
C VAL A 21 5.38 7.06 1.80
N SER A 22 5.92 6.35 2.81
CA SER A 22 7.34 5.99 2.87
C SER A 22 7.79 5.20 1.64
N MET A 23 6.96 4.25 1.17
CA MET A 23 7.23 3.50 -0.05
C MET A 23 7.26 4.39 -1.29
N LYS A 24 6.34 5.35 -1.42
CA LYS A 24 6.28 6.28 -2.56
C LYS A 24 7.43 7.27 -2.56
N PHE A 25 7.90 7.72 -1.39
CA PHE A 25 9.14 8.48 -1.27
C PHE A 25 10.30 7.75 -1.92
N GLY A 26 10.53 6.48 -1.57
CA GLY A 26 11.59 5.67 -2.19
C GLY A 26 11.40 5.49 -3.70
N LEU A 27 10.16 5.22 -4.15
CA LEU A 27 9.86 4.96 -5.55
C LEU A 27 10.11 6.17 -6.46
N PHE A 28 9.80 7.39 -6.02
CA PHE A 28 9.94 8.59 -6.87
C PHE A 28 11.24 9.36 -6.66
N LEU A 29 11.83 9.35 -5.45
CA LEU A 29 13.14 9.97 -5.24
C LEU A 29 14.27 9.19 -5.92
N SER A 30 14.15 7.86 -6.00
CA SER A 30 15.21 7.03 -6.58
C SER A 30 15.50 7.35 -8.06
N PRO A 31 14.51 7.36 -8.97
CA PRO A 31 14.73 7.78 -10.36
C PRO A 31 15.21 9.24 -10.49
N MET A 32 14.74 10.13 -9.62
CA MET A 32 15.14 11.53 -9.62
C MET A 32 16.63 11.70 -9.28
N ALA A 33 17.10 11.03 -8.22
CA ALA A 33 18.51 11.02 -7.84
C ALA A 33 19.38 10.32 -8.90
N ALA A 34 18.91 9.17 -9.40
CA ALA A 34 19.61 8.41 -10.44
C ALA A 34 19.75 9.20 -11.75
N GLY A 35 18.74 9.97 -12.15
CA GLY A 35 18.77 10.82 -13.34
C GLY A 35 19.74 12.00 -13.20
N ALA A 36 19.78 12.64 -12.03
CA ALA A 36 20.73 13.71 -11.73
C ALA A 36 22.19 13.20 -11.71
N GLN A 37 22.41 12.02 -11.15
CA GLN A 37 23.72 11.38 -11.09
C GLN A 37 24.17 10.90 -12.47
N ALA A 38 23.27 10.33 -13.28
CA ALA A 38 23.58 9.88 -14.63
C ALA A 38 24.02 11.03 -15.54
N ALA A 39 23.49 12.24 -15.35
CA ALA A 39 23.87 13.41 -16.13
C ALA A 39 25.27 13.96 -15.80
N THR A 40 25.78 13.73 -14.59
CA THR A 40 27.05 14.29 -14.10
C THR A 40 28.20 13.28 -14.14
N TYR A 41 27.96 12.06 -13.66
CA TYR A 41 28.97 11.00 -13.52
C TYR A 41 28.77 9.82 -14.48
N GLY A 42 27.79 9.92 -15.39
CA GLY A 42 27.42 8.85 -16.32
C GLY A 42 26.54 7.76 -15.68
N TRP A 43 25.93 6.95 -16.54
CA TRP A 43 24.91 5.96 -16.14
C TRP A 43 25.42 4.86 -15.20
N ARG A 44 26.71 4.50 -15.27
CA ARG A 44 27.31 3.45 -14.42
C ARG A 44 27.32 3.82 -12.95
N SER A 45 27.50 5.10 -12.66
CA SER A 45 27.57 5.63 -11.30
C SER A 45 26.28 5.32 -10.52
N SER A 46 25.12 5.45 -11.18
CA SER A 46 23.80 5.24 -10.56
C SER A 46 23.60 3.82 -10.01
N TYR A 47 24.21 2.81 -10.64
CA TYR A 47 24.16 1.43 -10.15
C TYR A 47 25.02 1.22 -8.90
N MET A 48 26.18 1.88 -8.82
CA MET A 48 27.08 1.76 -7.66
C MET A 48 26.48 2.42 -6.42
N THR A 49 25.86 3.60 -6.56
CA THR A 49 25.19 4.28 -5.44
C THR A 49 23.96 3.52 -4.98
N LEU A 50 23.16 2.96 -5.90
CA LEU A 50 22.03 2.11 -5.54
C LEU A 50 22.48 0.86 -4.76
N ALA A 51 23.54 0.19 -5.23
CA ALA A 51 24.10 -0.97 -4.53
C ALA A 51 24.57 -0.61 -3.12
N ALA A 52 25.32 0.48 -2.97
CA ALA A 52 25.80 0.94 -1.66
C ALA A 52 24.64 1.24 -0.69
N VAL A 53 23.60 1.94 -1.14
CA VAL A 53 22.42 2.26 -0.31
C VAL A 53 21.68 0.98 0.08
N MET A 54 21.49 0.02 -0.83
CA MET A 54 20.85 -1.25 -0.53
C MET A 54 21.66 -2.08 0.47
N THR A 55 22.99 -2.10 0.37
CA THR A 55 23.85 -2.78 1.34
C THR A 55 23.75 -2.14 2.73
N VAL A 56 23.82 -0.81 2.81
CA VAL A 56 23.69 -0.08 4.09
C VAL A 56 22.31 -0.33 4.71
N LEU A 57 21.24 -0.26 3.93
CA LEU A 57 19.89 -0.57 4.43
C LEU A 57 19.79 -2.03 4.89
N SER A 58 20.32 -2.98 4.14
CA SER A 58 20.32 -4.39 4.53
C SER A 58 21.06 -4.62 5.85
N VAL A 59 22.21 -3.98 6.05
CA VAL A 59 22.95 -4.04 7.32
C VAL A 59 22.13 -3.38 8.44
N ALA A 60 21.53 -2.22 8.19
CA ALA A 60 20.66 -1.55 9.16
C ALA A 60 19.43 -2.40 9.51
N PHE A 61 18.85 -3.14 8.56
CA PHE A 61 17.77 -4.09 8.84
C PHE A 61 18.22 -5.19 9.79
N VAL A 62 19.42 -5.74 9.61
CA VAL A 62 19.95 -6.80 10.50
C VAL A 62 20.13 -6.31 11.94
N PHE A 63 20.54 -5.05 12.14
CA PHE A 63 20.85 -4.52 13.48
C PHE A 63 19.70 -3.73 14.14
N CYS A 64 18.84 -3.06 13.36
CA CYS A 64 17.81 -2.17 13.88
C CYS A 64 16.40 -2.78 13.89
N PHE A 65 16.13 -3.83 13.12
CA PHE A 65 14.80 -4.45 13.13
C PHE A 65 14.69 -5.52 14.21
N GLU A 66 13.96 -5.19 15.26
CA GLU A 66 13.54 -6.14 16.29
C GLU A 66 12.31 -6.93 15.83
N GLU A 67 12.24 -8.21 16.20
CA GLU A 67 11.10 -9.08 15.89
C GLU A 67 9.85 -8.61 16.66
N THR A 68 8.90 -8.00 15.95
CA THR A 68 7.65 -7.42 16.51
C THR A 68 6.51 -8.43 16.68
N LYS A 69 6.80 -9.73 16.72
CA LYS A 69 5.76 -10.76 16.85
C LYS A 69 5.17 -10.77 18.27
N PHE A 70 3.90 -10.41 18.38
CA PHE A 70 3.13 -10.55 19.62
C PHE A 70 2.76 -12.03 19.84
N VAL A 71 3.25 -12.62 20.93
CA VAL A 71 2.82 -13.96 21.37
C VAL A 71 1.69 -13.76 22.38
N HIS A 72 0.46 -14.10 22.00
CA HIS A 72 -0.62 -14.24 22.97
C HIS A 72 -0.26 -15.39 23.91
N SER A 73 -0.08 -15.11 25.19
CA SER A 73 -0.05 -16.15 26.23
C SER A 73 -1.47 -16.68 26.38
N SER A 74 -1.85 -17.66 25.56
CA SER A 74 -3.13 -18.36 25.65
C SER A 74 -3.21 -19.34 26.85
N ASN A 75 -2.27 -19.29 27.79
CA ASN A 75 -2.23 -20.18 28.95
C ASN A 75 -2.80 -19.55 30.22
N CYS A 76 -3.98 -18.92 30.16
CA CYS A 76 -4.68 -18.46 31.37
C CYS A 76 -6.20 -18.70 31.39
N PHE A 77 -6.69 -19.69 30.63
CA PHE A 77 -8.01 -20.27 30.89
C PHE A 77 -7.90 -21.79 30.87
N ASP A 78 -8.03 -22.38 32.06
CA ASP A 78 -8.07 -23.83 32.32
C ASP A 78 -9.07 -24.54 31.40
N GLU A 79 -8.56 -25.32 30.45
CA GLU A 79 -9.32 -26.26 29.60
C GLU A 79 -9.85 -27.49 30.36
N GLY A 80 -9.75 -27.50 31.70
CA GLY A 80 -10.18 -28.62 32.54
C GLY A 80 -11.68 -28.68 32.85
N ASN A 81 -12.41 -27.55 32.82
CA ASN A 81 -13.78 -27.49 33.36
C ASN A 81 -14.91 -27.48 32.31
N MET A 82 -14.59 -27.43 31.01
CA MET A 82 -15.60 -27.22 29.96
C MET A 82 -16.13 -28.53 29.32
N LYS A 83 -15.62 -29.70 29.72
CA LYS A 83 -16.10 -31.01 29.21
C LYS A 83 -17.23 -31.64 30.03
N SER A 84 -17.57 -31.09 31.21
CA SER A 84 -18.65 -31.63 32.06
C SER A 84 -20.01 -30.94 31.88
N ALA A 85 -20.09 -29.82 31.15
CA ALA A 85 -21.29 -28.99 31.05
C ALA A 85 -22.06 -29.13 29.71
N GLU A 86 -21.57 -29.96 28.77
CA GLU A 86 -22.13 -30.08 27.42
C GLU A 86 -23.45 -30.87 27.35
N ASN A 87 -23.82 -31.60 28.41
CA ASN A 87 -24.98 -32.50 28.37
C ASN A 87 -26.35 -31.87 28.75
N ASN A 88 -26.44 -30.60 29.16
CA ASN A 88 -27.69 -30.06 29.75
C ASN A 88 -28.26 -28.76 29.16
N VAL A 89 -27.73 -28.21 28.06
CA VAL A 89 -28.16 -26.87 27.57
C VAL A 89 -28.65 -26.88 26.13
N LYS A 90 -29.48 -27.86 25.76
CA LYS A 90 -30.14 -27.88 24.44
C LYS A 90 -31.46 -27.10 24.38
N HIS A 91 -31.88 -26.42 25.46
CA HIS A 91 -33.24 -25.85 25.55
C HIS A 91 -33.35 -24.37 25.96
N ARG A 92 -32.27 -23.57 25.93
CA ARG A 92 -32.30 -22.16 26.38
C ARG A 92 -31.49 -21.20 25.48
N THR A 93 -31.57 -21.37 24.16
CA THR A 93 -30.69 -20.67 23.19
C THR A 93 -31.30 -19.43 22.52
N VAL A 94 -32.51 -18.95 22.87
CA VAL A 94 -33.16 -17.88 22.08
C VAL A 94 -33.40 -16.56 22.85
N ILE A 95 -33.16 -16.49 24.17
CA ILE A 95 -33.51 -15.28 24.96
C ILE A 95 -32.30 -14.63 25.67
N LEU A 96 -31.13 -15.29 25.73
CA LEU A 96 -29.96 -14.80 26.48
C LEU A 96 -28.82 -14.22 25.60
N GLU A 97 -29.02 -14.07 24.28
CA GLU A 97 -28.02 -13.41 23.42
C GLU A 97 -28.07 -11.87 23.54
N GLN A 98 -29.14 -11.30 24.09
CA GLN A 98 -29.35 -9.84 24.10
C GLN A 98 -28.80 -9.13 25.34
N SER A 99 -28.28 -9.85 26.34
CA SER A 99 -27.79 -9.30 27.62
C SER A 99 -26.32 -9.58 27.94
N LEU A 100 -25.59 -10.33 27.10
CA LEU A 100 -24.16 -10.64 27.32
C LEU A 100 -23.19 -9.85 26.43
N GLN A 101 -23.69 -9.10 25.44
CA GLN A 101 -22.84 -8.18 24.66
C GLN A 101 -22.36 -6.95 25.46
N ASP A 102 -23.00 -6.64 26.58
CA ASP A 102 -22.73 -5.44 27.39
C ASP A 102 -21.69 -5.67 28.52
N SER A 103 -21.04 -6.85 28.54
CA SER A 103 -20.11 -7.23 29.62
C SER A 103 -18.81 -7.86 29.12
N MET A 104 -18.39 -7.60 27.88
CA MET A 104 -17.00 -7.84 27.50
C MET A 104 -16.15 -6.65 27.99
N PRO A 105 -15.22 -6.85 28.93
CA PRO A 105 -14.20 -5.84 29.17
C PRO A 105 -13.48 -5.63 27.84
N ARG A 106 -13.48 -4.39 27.34
CA ARG A 106 -12.67 -4.02 26.19
C ARG A 106 -11.24 -4.48 26.51
N PRO A 107 -10.58 -5.28 25.66
CA PRO A 107 -9.15 -5.42 25.78
C PRO A 107 -8.57 -4.06 25.40
N GLU A 108 -8.41 -3.18 26.40
CA GLU A 108 -7.40 -2.15 26.35
C GLU A 108 -6.11 -2.92 26.14
N THR A 109 -5.63 -2.93 24.90
CA THR A 109 -4.26 -3.35 24.64
C THR A 109 -3.43 -2.22 25.23
N PRO A 110 -2.72 -2.41 26.37
CA PRO A 110 -1.73 -1.43 26.74
C PRO A 110 -0.73 -1.42 25.58
N PHE A 111 -0.65 -0.29 24.88
CA PHE A 111 0.52 0.02 24.08
C PHE A 111 1.69 -0.14 25.05
N ARG A 112 2.48 -1.20 24.89
CA ARG A 112 3.64 -1.41 25.75
C ARG A 112 4.64 -0.32 25.37
N ASP A 113 4.95 0.57 26.31
CA ASP A 113 5.80 1.76 26.08
C ASP A 113 7.22 1.45 25.62
N PHE A 114 7.66 0.18 25.71
CA PHE A 114 9.00 -0.24 25.30
C PHE A 114 8.95 -1.59 24.57
N PRO A 115 9.56 -1.70 23.37
CA PRO A 115 9.75 -2.98 22.71
C PRO A 115 10.75 -3.81 23.52
N ASN A 116 10.43 -5.09 23.75
CA ASN A 116 11.37 -6.03 24.35
C ASN A 116 12.39 -6.42 23.29
N LEU A 117 13.67 -6.09 23.50
CA LEU A 117 14.83 -6.37 22.64
C LEU A 117 15.12 -7.88 22.47
N ARG A 118 14.19 -8.66 21.91
CA ARG A 118 14.39 -10.08 21.61
C ARG A 118 14.74 -10.25 20.14
N LEU A 119 16.04 -10.35 19.87
CA LEU A 119 16.63 -10.60 18.54
C LEU A 119 16.16 -11.90 17.88
N LEU A 120 15.77 -12.91 18.66
CA LEU A 120 15.16 -14.14 18.14
C LEU A 120 13.99 -14.57 19.04
N THR A 121 12.79 -14.62 18.46
CA THR A 121 11.65 -15.27 19.09
C THR A 121 11.43 -16.63 18.42
N SER A 122 11.71 -17.70 19.16
CA SER A 122 11.42 -19.06 18.72
C SER A 122 9.92 -19.22 18.51
N THR A 123 9.53 -19.46 17.26
CA THR A 123 8.15 -19.68 16.84
C THR A 123 7.99 -21.15 16.49
N ASN A 124 7.05 -21.83 17.14
CA ASN A 124 6.78 -23.26 16.91
C ASN A 124 5.77 -23.52 15.76
N GLU A 125 5.61 -22.55 14.85
CA GLU A 125 4.75 -22.69 13.66
C GLU A 125 5.59 -23.16 12.47
N SER A 126 5.06 -24.07 11.66
CA SER A 126 5.77 -24.55 10.48
C SER A 126 5.86 -23.45 9.41
N LEU A 127 7.08 -23.12 9.00
CA LEU A 127 7.34 -22.14 7.92
C LEU A 127 6.61 -22.52 6.62
N TRP A 128 6.46 -23.82 6.35
CA TRP A 128 5.70 -24.33 5.23
C TRP A 128 4.22 -23.93 5.27
N LYS A 129 3.58 -23.98 6.44
CA LYS A 129 2.19 -23.56 6.59
C LYS A 129 2.05 -22.06 6.33
N LEU A 130 3.00 -21.24 6.80
CA LEU A 130 3.04 -19.80 6.51
C LEU A 130 3.25 -19.51 5.02
N LEU A 131 4.03 -20.33 4.31
CA LEU A 131 4.30 -20.14 2.88
C LEU A 131 3.08 -20.45 2.00
N TYR A 132 2.30 -21.49 2.33
CA TYR A 132 1.10 -21.88 1.56
C TYR A 132 -0.17 -21.11 1.95
N GLN A 133 -0.25 -20.55 3.16
CA GLN A 133 -1.39 -19.75 3.63
C GLN A 133 -1.82 -18.59 2.70
N PRO A 134 -0.90 -17.76 2.15
CA PRO A 134 -1.30 -16.68 1.24
C PRO A 134 -1.85 -17.20 -0.10
N ILE A 135 -1.38 -18.37 -0.58
CA ILE A 135 -1.86 -18.98 -1.83
C ILE A 135 -3.33 -19.38 -1.67
N PHE A 136 -3.67 -20.03 -0.56
CA PHE A 136 -5.06 -20.37 -0.26
C PHE A 136 -5.94 -19.13 -0.04
N SER A 137 -5.42 -18.10 0.63
CA SER A 137 -6.14 -16.82 0.81
C SER A 137 -6.43 -16.10 -0.51
N THR A 138 -5.66 -16.36 -1.57
CA THR A 138 -5.85 -15.73 -2.88
C THR A 138 -6.99 -16.39 -3.67
N MET A 139 -7.36 -17.63 -3.33
CA MET A 139 -8.50 -18.33 -3.95
C MET A 139 -9.86 -17.77 -3.54
N ILE A 140 -9.91 -16.90 -2.53
CA ILE A 140 -11.13 -16.17 -2.19
C ILE A 140 -11.40 -15.16 -3.32
N PRO A 141 -12.55 -15.21 -4.01
CA PRO A 141 -12.79 -14.41 -5.22
C PRO A 141 -12.70 -12.91 -4.97
N HIS A 142 -13.12 -12.46 -3.78
CA HIS A 142 -12.97 -11.06 -3.36
C HIS A 142 -11.51 -10.61 -3.31
N VAL A 143 -10.60 -11.46 -2.78
CA VAL A 143 -9.17 -11.16 -2.69
C VAL A 143 -8.57 -11.10 -4.10
N LEU A 144 -8.94 -12.03 -4.97
CA LEU A 144 -8.49 -12.06 -6.36
C LEU A 144 -8.87 -10.77 -7.11
N ILE A 145 -10.12 -10.31 -7.00
CA ILE A 145 -10.59 -9.07 -7.64
C ILE A 145 -9.78 -7.86 -7.14
N THR A 146 -9.56 -7.74 -5.83
CA THR A 146 -8.74 -6.65 -5.29
C THR A 146 -7.28 -6.70 -5.76
N GLY A 147 -6.73 -7.91 -5.93
CA GLY A 147 -5.40 -8.13 -6.48
C GLY A 147 -5.30 -7.71 -7.95
N ILE A 148 -6.30 -8.03 -8.77
CA ILE A 148 -6.36 -7.63 -10.18
C ILE A 148 -6.44 -6.11 -10.31
N ILE A 149 -7.29 -5.45 -9.52
CA ILE A 149 -7.42 -3.98 -9.54
C ILE A 149 -6.10 -3.31 -9.15
N PHE A 150 -5.45 -3.80 -8.09
CA PHE A 150 -4.16 -3.29 -7.64
C PHE A 150 -3.06 -3.52 -8.69
N GLY A 151 -3.01 -4.71 -9.29
CA GLY A 151 -2.08 -5.06 -10.36
C GLY A 151 -2.27 -4.20 -11.60
N ALA A 152 -3.51 -4.00 -12.05
CA ALA A 152 -3.83 -3.10 -13.16
C ALA A 152 -3.35 -1.66 -12.90
N GLY A 153 -3.58 -1.14 -11.68
CA GLY A 153 -3.08 0.17 -11.27
C GLY A 153 -1.55 0.29 -11.33
N LEU A 154 -0.82 -0.75 -10.90
CA LEU A 154 0.64 -0.80 -11.02
C LEU A 154 1.10 -0.87 -12.48
N CYS A 155 0.44 -1.67 -13.32
CA CYS A 155 0.73 -1.77 -14.75
C CYS A 155 0.56 -0.41 -15.45
N PHE A 156 -0.49 0.34 -15.13
CA PHE A 156 -0.66 1.68 -15.73
C PHE A 156 0.46 2.63 -15.33
N ILE A 157 0.87 2.64 -14.05
CA ILE A 157 1.99 3.48 -13.59
C ILE A 157 3.29 3.11 -14.31
N THR A 158 3.58 1.82 -14.50
CA THR A 158 4.81 1.39 -15.19
C THR A 158 4.78 1.69 -16.68
N ILE A 159 3.63 1.52 -17.36
CA ILE A 159 3.47 1.89 -18.77
C ILE A 159 3.70 3.39 -18.96
N MET A 160 3.09 4.22 -18.12
CA MET A 160 3.27 5.68 -18.17
C MET A 160 4.74 6.07 -17.95
N ALA A 161 5.41 5.41 -16.99
CA ALA A 161 6.81 5.64 -16.68
C ALA A 161 7.77 5.21 -17.80
N SER A 162 7.40 4.20 -18.59
CA SER A 162 8.16 3.76 -19.77
C SER A 162 7.88 4.63 -20.99
N MET A 163 6.63 5.06 -21.20
CA MET A 163 6.27 5.91 -22.34
C MET A 163 6.88 7.30 -22.24
N GLN A 164 6.95 7.89 -21.04
CA GLN A 164 7.60 9.20 -20.85
C GLN A 164 9.07 9.20 -21.32
N SER A 165 9.83 8.13 -21.09
CA SER A 165 11.26 8.13 -21.45
C SER A 165 11.46 8.02 -22.96
N ILE A 166 10.52 7.41 -23.68
CA ILE A 166 10.58 7.28 -25.13
C ILE A 166 10.17 8.61 -25.79
N ILE A 167 8.96 9.10 -25.47
CA ILE A 167 8.36 10.26 -26.14
C ILE A 167 9.16 11.54 -25.88
N PHE A 168 9.63 11.75 -24.65
CA PHE A 168 10.33 12.99 -24.30
C PHE A 168 11.82 12.99 -24.65
N SER A 169 12.40 11.82 -24.98
CA SER A 169 13.77 11.74 -25.50
C SER A 169 13.84 12.10 -26.99
N GLU A 170 12.74 11.97 -27.72
CA GLU A 170 12.64 12.28 -29.15
C GLU A 170 12.45 13.81 -29.37
N PRO A 171 12.78 14.37 -30.56
CA PRO A 171 12.39 15.75 -30.90
C PRO A 171 10.88 15.93 -30.78
N PRO A 172 10.35 17.08 -30.31
CA PRO A 172 10.99 18.40 -30.17
C PRO A 172 11.61 18.71 -28.79
N TYR A 173 11.41 17.88 -27.76
CA TYR A 173 11.81 18.22 -26.38
C TYR A 173 13.24 17.81 -26.03
N ARG A 174 13.74 16.68 -26.56
CA ARG A 174 15.12 16.19 -26.35
C ARG A 174 15.57 16.28 -24.88
N PHE A 175 14.78 15.74 -23.96
CA PHE A 175 15.09 15.83 -22.54
C PHE A 175 16.33 15.02 -22.16
N THR A 176 17.17 15.63 -21.33
CA THR A 176 18.34 14.98 -20.74
C THR A 176 17.91 14.08 -19.57
N ALA A 177 18.72 13.08 -19.19
CA ALA A 177 18.45 12.17 -18.08
C ALA A 177 18.06 12.87 -16.75
N ARG A 178 18.60 14.07 -16.49
CA ARG A 178 18.23 14.89 -15.34
C ARG A 178 16.79 15.39 -15.41
N GLU A 179 16.34 15.83 -16.57
CA GLU A 179 15.00 16.37 -16.79
C GLU A 179 13.95 15.25 -16.74
N LEU A 180 14.25 14.10 -17.34
CA LEU A 180 13.43 12.88 -17.22
C LEU A 180 13.28 12.44 -15.75
N GLY A 181 14.36 12.52 -14.96
CA GLY A 181 14.30 12.26 -13.52
C GLY A 181 13.39 13.24 -12.77
N LEU A 182 13.37 14.51 -13.16
CA LEU A 182 12.52 15.54 -12.55
C LEU A 182 11.02 15.38 -12.91
N MET A 183 10.68 14.71 -14.01
CA MET A 183 9.28 14.44 -14.36
C MET A 183 8.55 13.58 -13.32
N HIS A 184 9.28 12.80 -12.53
CA HIS A 184 8.73 12.02 -11.41
C HIS A 184 8.25 12.88 -10.23
N LEU A 185 8.58 14.18 -10.20
CA LEU A 185 8.14 15.10 -9.14
C LEU A 185 6.63 15.33 -9.15
N GLY A 186 6.00 15.36 -10.33
CA GLY A 186 4.54 15.49 -10.46
C GLY A 186 3.79 14.30 -9.84
N PRO A 187 4.07 13.05 -10.29
CA PRO A 187 3.54 11.84 -9.66
C PRO A 187 3.86 11.72 -8.18
N PHE A 188 5.01 12.24 -7.72
CA PHE A 188 5.36 12.26 -6.30
C PHE A 188 4.40 13.12 -5.47
N VAL A 189 4.10 14.35 -5.91
CA VAL A 189 3.12 15.22 -5.23
C VAL A 189 1.73 14.59 -5.27
N GLY A 190 1.33 14.03 -6.41
CA GLY A 190 0.06 13.31 -6.55
C GLY A 190 -0.04 12.11 -5.61
N ALA A 191 1.04 11.34 -5.44
CA ALA A 191 1.10 10.21 -4.53
C ALA A 191 1.04 10.65 -3.05
N LEU A 192 1.66 11.78 -2.70
CA LEU A 192 1.56 12.35 -1.36
C LEU A 192 0.12 12.75 -1.05
N LEU A 193 -0.55 13.48 -1.95
CA LEU A 193 -1.96 13.85 -1.78
C LEU A 193 -2.88 12.62 -1.74
N GLY A 194 -2.64 11.65 -2.63
CA GLY A 194 -3.40 10.40 -2.67
C GLY A 194 -3.24 9.56 -1.40
N SER A 195 -2.06 9.59 -0.76
CA SER A 195 -1.84 8.89 0.50
C SER A 195 -2.55 9.54 1.69
N VAL A 196 -2.64 10.87 1.74
CA VAL A 196 -3.42 11.60 2.75
C VAL A 196 -4.91 11.28 2.58
N TYR A 197 -5.36 11.17 1.32
CA TYR A 197 -6.72 10.73 0.99
C TYR A 197 -7.00 9.28 1.42
N GLY A 198 -6.16 8.33 1.01
CA GLY A 198 -6.36 6.90 1.31
C GLY A 198 -6.13 6.51 2.77
N GLY A 199 -5.35 7.30 3.51
CA GLY A 199 -5.03 7.07 4.92
C GLY A 199 -5.92 7.86 5.87
N TYR A 200 -5.52 9.10 6.15
CA TYR A 200 -6.15 9.93 7.19
C TYR A 200 -7.60 10.31 6.86
N LEU A 201 -7.89 10.73 5.63
CA LEU A 201 -9.25 11.10 5.24
C LEU A 201 -10.18 9.88 5.23
N ASN A 202 -9.68 8.71 4.86
CA ASN A 202 -10.41 7.45 4.92
C ASN A 202 -10.82 7.08 6.36
N ASP A 203 -9.89 7.12 7.32
CA ASP A 203 -10.23 6.88 8.74
C ASP A 203 -11.21 7.92 9.30
N LYS A 204 -11.11 9.19 8.86
CA LYS A 204 -12.05 10.25 9.25
C LYS A 204 -13.44 9.99 8.69
N PHE A 205 -13.54 9.59 7.43
CA PHE A 205 -14.81 9.25 6.77
C PHE A 205 -15.49 8.06 7.44
N ILE A 206 -14.72 7.00 7.76
CA ILE A 206 -15.25 5.82 8.46
C ILE A 206 -15.82 6.20 9.83
N LYS A 207 -15.10 7.01 10.62
CA LYS A 207 -15.60 7.48 11.92
C LYS A 207 -16.87 8.31 11.78
N TRP A 208 -16.97 9.11 10.72
CA TRP A 208 -18.16 9.91 10.42
C TRP A 208 -19.34 9.02 10.00
N ALA A 209 -19.13 8.08 9.10
CA ALA A 209 -20.16 7.16 8.61
C ALA A 209 -20.67 6.24 9.74
N SER A 210 -19.77 5.71 10.58
CA SER A 210 -20.12 4.87 11.73
C SER A 210 -20.93 5.64 12.78
N ARG A 211 -20.61 6.92 13.04
CA ARG A 211 -21.43 7.77 13.93
C ARG A 211 -22.84 8.00 13.40
N ARG A 212 -23.01 8.03 12.07
CA ARG A 212 -24.32 8.17 11.43
C ARG A 212 -25.13 6.87 11.41
N ASN A 213 -24.46 5.72 11.54
CA ASN A 213 -25.06 4.38 11.55
C ASN A 213 -25.16 3.80 12.97
N SER A 214 -25.58 4.61 13.94
CA SER A 214 -25.78 4.18 15.34
C SER A 214 -24.55 3.54 16.01
N GLY A 215 -23.33 3.84 15.54
CA GLY A 215 -22.09 3.29 16.08
C GLY A 215 -21.69 1.92 15.52
N VAL A 216 -22.46 1.35 14.58
CA VAL A 216 -22.13 0.08 13.93
C VAL A 216 -21.11 0.33 12.81
N TYR A 217 -19.94 -0.31 12.90
CA TYR A 217 -18.91 -0.26 11.87
C TYR A 217 -19.08 -1.43 10.90
N GLU A 218 -19.40 -1.11 9.64
CA GLU A 218 -19.48 -2.08 8.56
C GLU A 218 -18.25 -1.93 7.64
N PRO A 219 -17.62 -3.04 7.22
CA PRO A 219 -16.46 -2.99 6.34
C PRO A 219 -16.78 -2.39 4.96
N GLU A 220 -18.04 -2.44 4.52
CA GLU A 220 -18.52 -1.91 3.24
C GLU A 220 -18.45 -0.38 3.14
N MET A 221 -18.40 0.32 4.28
CA MET A 221 -18.30 1.78 4.32
C MET A 221 -17.06 2.31 3.57
N ARG A 222 -16.02 1.49 3.42
CA ARG A 222 -14.80 1.83 2.66
C ARG A 222 -15.01 1.81 1.15
N LEU A 223 -15.96 1.02 0.67
CA LEU A 223 -16.23 0.87 -0.77
C LEU A 223 -16.72 2.20 -1.37
N TYR A 224 -17.48 3.00 -0.60
CA TYR A 224 -17.96 4.32 -1.05
C TYR A 224 -16.85 5.32 -1.34
N LEU A 225 -15.63 5.09 -0.85
CA LEU A 225 -14.49 5.99 -1.09
C LEU A 225 -13.71 5.68 -2.37
N ILE A 226 -13.96 4.53 -3.00
CA ILE A 226 -13.25 4.03 -4.19
C ILE A 226 -13.61 4.78 -5.49
N PRO A 227 -14.85 5.28 -5.73
CA PRO A 227 -15.18 5.95 -6.99
C PRO A 227 -14.32 7.19 -7.28
N VAL A 228 -13.99 7.98 -6.26
CA VAL A 228 -13.17 9.20 -6.41
C VAL A 228 -11.78 8.92 -6.99
N PRO A 229 -10.94 8.02 -6.43
CA PRO A 229 -9.64 7.69 -7.01
C PRO A 229 -9.76 6.98 -8.36
N VAL A 230 -10.84 6.23 -8.63
CA VAL A 230 -11.06 5.61 -9.95
C VAL A 230 -11.26 6.66 -11.04
N ILE A 231 -12.09 7.69 -10.78
CA ILE A 231 -12.29 8.79 -11.72
C ILE A 231 -11.00 9.59 -11.90
N ALA A 232 -10.27 9.87 -10.82
CA ALA A 232 -9.00 10.58 -10.89
C ALA A 232 -7.95 9.80 -11.70
N MET A 233 -7.88 8.47 -11.54
CA MET A 233 -6.98 7.62 -12.31
C MET A 233 -7.36 7.58 -13.79
N ALA A 234 -8.65 7.41 -14.11
CA ALA A 234 -9.14 7.44 -15.48
C ALA A 234 -8.83 8.78 -16.16
N ALA A 235 -9.07 9.90 -15.47
CA ALA A 235 -8.72 11.23 -15.96
C ALA A 235 -7.21 11.40 -16.17
N GLY A 236 -6.38 10.90 -15.25
CA GLY A 236 -4.92 10.97 -15.39
C GLY A 236 -4.41 10.22 -16.63
N ILE A 237 -4.94 9.03 -16.89
CA ILE A 237 -4.56 8.22 -18.06
C ILE A 237 -5.02 8.89 -19.35
N THR A 238 -6.25 9.39 -19.42
CA THR A 238 -6.75 10.05 -20.64
C THR A 238 -6.00 11.34 -20.94
N ILE A 239 -5.70 12.16 -19.93
CA ILE A 239 -4.91 13.39 -20.09
C ILE A 239 -3.53 13.05 -20.64
N PHE A 240 -2.85 12.04 -20.11
CA PHE A 240 -1.54 11.64 -20.61
C PHE A 240 -1.60 11.08 -22.03
N GLY A 241 -2.61 10.26 -22.35
CA GLY A 241 -2.81 9.72 -23.70
C GLY A 241 -3.00 10.84 -24.73
N VAL A 242 -3.92 11.78 -24.48
CA VAL A 242 -4.18 12.91 -25.38
C VAL A 242 -2.96 13.83 -25.50
N THR A 243 -2.21 14.02 -24.41
CA THR A 243 -0.99 14.85 -24.44
C THR A 243 0.10 14.17 -25.26
N SER A 244 0.27 12.86 -25.10
CA SER A 244 1.27 12.07 -25.83
C SER A 244 1.00 12.08 -27.34
N ASP A 245 -0.25 11.90 -27.75
CA ASP A 245 -0.67 11.95 -29.15
C ASP A 245 -0.32 13.29 -29.83
N ARG A 246 -0.63 14.40 -29.16
CA ARG A 246 -0.30 15.75 -29.64
C ARG A 246 1.20 15.99 -29.82
N VAL A 247 2.03 15.37 -28.98
CA VAL A 247 3.49 15.46 -29.10
C VAL A 247 3.97 14.66 -30.33
N SER A 248 3.45 13.45 -30.52
CA SER A 248 3.78 12.60 -31.66
C SER A 248 3.38 13.25 -33.00
N THR A 249 2.17 13.80 -33.13
CA THR A 249 1.74 14.51 -34.36
C THR A 249 2.63 15.71 -34.66
N LYS A 250 3.12 16.40 -33.63
CA LYS A 250 4.03 17.54 -33.82
C LYS A 250 5.43 17.11 -34.25
N CYS A 251 5.89 15.93 -33.80
CA CYS A 251 7.14 15.33 -34.26
C CYS A 251 7.03 14.91 -35.74
N GLU A 252 5.94 14.25 -36.13
CA GLU A 252 5.71 13.81 -37.51
C GLU A 252 5.75 15.00 -38.50
N ASN A 253 5.04 16.09 -38.18
CA ASN A 253 5.06 17.32 -38.98
C ASN A 253 6.44 18.01 -39.07
N PHE A 254 7.36 17.71 -38.15
CA PHE A 254 8.72 18.24 -38.14
C PHE A 254 9.70 17.36 -38.94
N VAL A 255 9.46 16.04 -38.98
CA VAL A 255 10.28 15.06 -39.69
C VAL A 255 9.90 14.99 -41.17
N THR A 256 8.61 15.14 -41.49
CA THR A 256 8.12 15.28 -42.87
C THR A 256 7.46 16.65 -43.00
N PRO A 257 8.19 17.70 -43.44
CA PRO A 257 7.51 18.89 -43.93
C PRO A 257 6.79 18.47 -45.20
N VAL A 258 5.51 18.06 -45.08
CA VAL A 258 4.65 17.83 -46.23
C VAL A 258 4.69 19.13 -47.03
N PRO A 259 5.20 19.14 -48.28
CA PRO A 259 5.16 20.34 -49.09
C PRO A 259 3.68 20.63 -49.32
N GLN A 260 3.18 21.75 -48.78
CA GLN A 260 1.88 22.26 -49.15
C GLN A 260 1.96 22.73 -50.61
N PHE A 261 1.73 21.81 -51.53
CA PHE A 261 1.31 22.15 -52.88
C PHE A 261 -0.20 22.35 -52.86
N ILE A 262 -0.55 23.61 -53.15
CA ILE A 262 -1.83 24.22 -53.56
C ILE A 262 -2.98 23.23 -53.78
#